data_AF-A0A1S2NZB8-F1
#
_entry.id   AF-A0A1S2NZB8-F1
#
_cell.length_a   1.000
_cell.length_b   1.000
_cell.length_c   1.000
_cell.angle_alpha   90.00
_cell.angle_beta   90.00
_cell.angle_gamma   90.00
#
_symmetry.space_group_name_H-M   'P 1'
#
loop_
_entity.id
_entity.type
_entity.pdbx_description
1 polymer ?
#
loop_
_entity_poly.entity_id
_entity_poly.type
_entity_poly.pdbx_seq_one_letter_code
_entity_poly.pdbx_strand_id
1 'polypeptide(L)'
;MRALAEAVRSRARHGLVHGELGPDHVLVDADGRPALIDIEGLMYFDAEWEHVFLQLRFGPHYDALRTEGLDEGRLRLYRLAMHLSLVAGPLRLRATSRSRGRCARSPSATPGGRSAS
;
A
#
# COMPACT_ATOMS: atom_id res chain seq x y z
N MET A 1 -10.57 -5.64 13.86
CA MET A 1 -9.28 -6.31 13.56
C MET A 1 -9.13 -7.63 14.31
N ARG A 2 -9.29 -7.69 15.65
CA ARG A 2 -9.17 -8.93 16.46
C ARG A 2 -9.96 -10.13 15.91
N ALA A 3 -11.27 -9.99 15.71
CA ALA A 3 -12.11 -11.07 15.16
C ALA A 3 -11.72 -11.50 13.72
N LEU A 4 -11.08 -10.63 12.94
CA LEU A 4 -10.56 -11.00 11.61
C LEU A 4 -9.28 -11.82 11.74
N ALA A 5 -8.39 -11.43 12.64
CA ALA A 5 -7.14 -12.14 12.91
C ALA A 5 -7.40 -13.54 13.48
N GLU A 6 -8.38 -13.68 14.37
CA GLU A 6 -8.77 -14.98 14.95
C GLU A 6 -9.36 -15.96 13.93
N ALA A 7 -9.92 -15.47 12.82
CA ALA A 7 -10.43 -16.31 11.75
C ALA A 7 -9.33 -16.90 10.85
N VAL A 8 -8.08 -16.40 10.96
CA VAL A 8 -6.97 -16.86 10.14
C VAL A 8 -6.26 -18.03 10.81
N ARG A 9 -6.30 -19.20 10.15
CA ARG A 9 -5.58 -20.41 10.60
C ARG A 9 -4.15 -20.41 10.08
N SER A 10 -3.25 -21.07 10.81
CA SER A 10 -1.88 -21.29 10.33
C SER A 10 -1.86 -22.04 9.00
N ARG A 11 -0.86 -21.75 8.15
CA ARG A 11 -0.68 -22.40 6.84
C ARG A 11 0.80 -22.76 6.67
N ALA A 12 1.04 -23.89 6.02
CA ALA A 12 2.38 -24.45 5.81
C ALA A 12 2.99 -24.09 4.44
N ARG A 13 2.22 -23.50 3.53
CA ARG A 13 2.64 -23.20 2.16
C ARG A 13 2.32 -21.75 1.81
N HIS A 14 3.27 -21.10 1.16
CA HIS A 14 3.12 -19.77 0.59
C HIS A 14 3.47 -19.85 -0.90
N GLY A 15 2.84 -18.99 -1.70
CA GLY A 15 3.15 -18.84 -3.13
C GLY A 15 4.02 -17.61 -3.36
N LEU A 16 4.63 -17.51 -4.52
CA LEU A 16 5.22 -16.26 -4.98
C LEU A 16 4.08 -15.33 -5.43
N VAL A 17 3.99 -14.14 -4.83
CA VAL A 17 3.02 -13.10 -5.18
C VAL A 17 3.77 -11.85 -5.62
N HIS A 18 3.22 -11.13 -6.60
CA HIS A 18 3.79 -9.90 -7.16
C HIS A 18 3.67 -8.72 -6.20
N GLY A 19 2.62 -8.71 -5.38
CA GLY A 19 2.35 -7.68 -4.37
C GLY A 19 1.72 -6.40 -4.93
N GLU A 20 1.85 -6.15 -6.23
CA GLU A 20 1.36 -4.96 -6.92
C GLU A 20 0.81 -5.28 -8.33
N LEU A 21 0.32 -6.49 -8.60
CA LEU A 21 -0.09 -6.86 -9.97
C LEU A 21 -1.28 -6.03 -10.47
N GLY A 22 -1.03 -5.22 -11.49
CA GLY A 22 -2.03 -4.45 -12.23
C GLY A 22 -1.86 -4.63 -13.74
N PRO A 23 -2.83 -4.20 -14.56
CA PRO A 23 -2.69 -4.24 -16.02
C PRO A 23 -1.51 -3.41 -16.51
N ASP A 24 -1.14 -2.38 -15.75
CA ASP A 24 0.03 -1.52 -15.96
C ASP A 24 1.36 -2.19 -15.64
N HIS A 25 1.36 -3.33 -14.95
CA HIS A 25 2.56 -4.12 -14.59
C HIS A 25 2.71 -5.39 -15.43
N VAL A 26 1.96 -5.48 -16.52
CA VAL A 26 2.05 -6.57 -17.50
C VAL A 26 2.37 -5.99 -18.87
N LEU A 27 3.51 -6.39 -19.43
CA LEU A 27 3.82 -6.19 -20.83
C LEU A 27 3.40 -7.42 -21.63
N VAL A 28 3.01 -7.23 -22.89
CA VAL A 28 2.67 -8.33 -23.81
C VAL A 28 3.57 -8.20 -25.03
N ASP A 29 4.31 -9.26 -25.36
CA ASP A 29 5.17 -9.28 -26.55
C ASP A 29 4.37 -9.45 -27.85
N ALA A 30 5.06 -9.42 -28.99
CA ALA A 30 4.44 -9.59 -30.31
C ALA A 30 3.78 -10.97 -30.52
N ASP A 31 4.18 -11.98 -29.73
CA ASP A 31 3.61 -13.34 -29.75
C ASP A 31 2.45 -13.49 -28.75
N GLY A 32 2.10 -12.43 -28.01
CA GLY A 32 1.06 -12.45 -27.00
C GLY A 32 1.51 -13.01 -25.64
N ARG A 33 2.81 -13.18 -25.39
CA ARG A 33 3.32 -13.68 -24.11
C ARG A 33 3.39 -12.55 -23.07
N PRO A 34 2.85 -12.76 -21.85
CA PRO A 34 2.94 -11.77 -20.80
C PRO A 34 4.33 -11.77 -20.14
N ALA A 35 4.83 -10.59 -19.83
CA ALA A 35 6.00 -10.35 -18.98
C ALA A 35 5.59 -9.45 -17.81
N LEU A 36 5.91 -9.88 -16.59
CA LEU A 36 5.67 -9.12 -15.36
C LEU A 36 6.82 -8.13 -15.13
N ILE A 37 6.49 -6.90 -14.80
CA ILE A 37 7.45 -5.82 -14.51
C ILE A 37 7.14 -5.17 -13.15
N ASP A 38 8.00 -4.28 -12.68
CA ASP A 38 7.84 -3.61 -11.40
C ASP A 38 7.74 -4.58 -10.20
N ILE A 39 8.71 -5.49 -10.14
CA ILE A 39 8.74 -6.63 -9.22
C ILE A 39 9.24 -6.28 -7.80
N GLU A 40 9.32 -5.01 -7.44
CA GLU A 40 9.81 -4.59 -6.12
C GLU A 40 8.89 -5.07 -4.97
N GLY A 41 7.61 -5.30 -5.27
CA GLY A 41 6.63 -5.89 -4.34
C GLY A 41 6.67 -7.41 -4.21
N LEU A 42 7.54 -8.10 -4.97
CA LEU A 42 7.56 -9.56 -5.07
C LEU A 42 7.92 -10.22 -3.72
N MET A 43 7.11 -11.17 -3.27
CA MET A 43 7.30 -11.86 -1.99
C MET A 43 6.73 -13.28 -1.97
N TYR A 44 7.22 -14.12 -1.05
CA TYR A 44 6.53 -15.37 -0.71
C TYR A 44 5.45 -15.10 0.32
N PHE A 45 4.19 -15.20 -0.08
CA PHE A 45 3.05 -14.92 0.80
C PHE A 45 1.79 -15.70 0.37
N ASP A 46 0.69 -15.41 1.04
CA ASP A 46 -0.61 -15.98 0.70
C ASP A 46 -1.14 -15.44 -0.62
N ALA A 47 -1.65 -16.32 -1.48
CA ALA A 47 -2.30 -15.93 -2.74
C ALA A 47 -3.48 -14.98 -2.51
N GLU A 48 -4.15 -15.09 -1.37
CA GLU A 48 -5.25 -14.21 -0.97
C GLU A 48 -4.82 -12.73 -0.91
N TRP A 49 -3.55 -12.42 -0.63
CA TRP A 49 -3.05 -11.04 -0.67
C TRP A 49 -3.08 -10.48 -2.09
N GLU A 50 -2.56 -11.24 -3.05
CA GLU A 50 -2.57 -10.87 -4.47
C GLU A 50 -4.01 -10.73 -4.97
N HIS A 51 -4.89 -11.68 -4.64
CA HIS A 51 -6.28 -11.63 -5.10
C HIS A 51 -7.08 -10.46 -4.54
N VAL A 52 -6.81 -10.00 -3.31
CA VAL A 52 -7.43 -8.77 -2.81
C VAL A 52 -6.93 -7.56 -3.61
N PHE A 53 -5.64 -7.54 -4.00
CA PHE A 53 -5.09 -6.44 -4.81
C PHE A 53 -5.71 -6.45 -6.21
N LEU A 54 -5.79 -7.63 -6.84
CA LEU A 54 -6.44 -7.82 -8.14
C LEU A 54 -7.91 -7.40 -8.13
N GLN A 55 -8.68 -7.73 -7.08
CA GLN A 55 -10.07 -7.27 -6.94
C GLN A 55 -10.16 -5.74 -6.93
N LEU A 56 -9.24 -5.07 -6.24
CA LEU A 56 -9.19 -3.61 -6.19
C LEU A 56 -8.81 -3.01 -7.56
N ARG A 57 -7.84 -3.59 -8.26
CA ARG A 57 -7.32 -3.06 -9.53
C ARG A 57 -8.22 -3.33 -10.73
N PHE A 58 -8.82 -4.52 -10.80
CA PHE A 58 -9.59 -4.98 -11.96
C PHE A 58 -11.10 -4.82 -11.78
N GLY A 59 -11.60 -4.66 -10.55
CA GLY A 59 -13.01 -4.44 -10.28
C GLY A 59 -13.91 -5.49 -10.97
N PRO A 60 -14.86 -5.11 -11.84
CA PRO A 60 -15.71 -6.04 -12.58
C PRO A 60 -14.96 -7.07 -13.45
N HIS A 61 -13.72 -6.77 -13.84
CA HIS A 61 -12.91 -7.67 -14.67
C HIS A 61 -12.14 -8.72 -13.85
N TYR A 62 -12.19 -8.66 -12.52
CA TYR A 62 -11.51 -9.61 -11.63
C TYR A 62 -11.93 -11.06 -11.86
N ASP A 63 -13.18 -11.30 -12.27
CA ASP A 63 -13.70 -12.67 -12.41
C ASP A 63 -12.87 -13.52 -13.40
N ALA A 64 -12.22 -12.91 -14.39
CA ALA A 64 -11.31 -13.59 -15.31
C ALA A 64 -9.98 -14.03 -14.67
N LEU A 65 -9.61 -13.45 -13.53
CA LEU A 65 -8.38 -13.70 -12.77
C LEU A 65 -8.65 -14.47 -11.47
N ARG A 66 -9.90 -14.85 -11.23
CA ARG A 66 -10.30 -15.55 -10.01
C ARG A 66 -9.73 -16.96 -10.02
N THR A 67 -9.25 -17.40 -8.86
CA THR A 67 -8.92 -18.81 -8.60
C THR A 67 -9.81 -19.37 -7.50
N GLU A 68 -9.97 -20.69 -7.51
CA GLU A 68 -10.71 -21.41 -6.48
C GLU A 68 -9.82 -21.70 -5.25
N GLY A 69 -10.46 -22.08 -4.13
CA GLY A 69 -9.74 -22.52 -2.93
C GLY A 69 -9.12 -21.42 -2.07
N LEU A 70 -9.45 -20.15 -2.34
CA LEU A 70 -9.02 -19.02 -1.50
C LEU A 70 -9.69 -19.07 -0.12
N ASP A 71 -8.92 -18.82 0.93
CA ASP A 71 -9.40 -18.76 2.31
C ASP A 71 -10.14 -17.44 2.59
N GLU A 72 -11.45 -17.50 2.79
CA GLU A 72 -12.29 -16.32 3.01
C GLU A 72 -11.93 -15.56 4.31
N GLY A 73 -11.43 -16.25 5.33
CA GLY A 73 -10.95 -15.62 6.56
C GLY A 73 -9.77 -14.69 6.26
N ARG A 74 -8.82 -15.17 5.47
CA ARG A 74 -7.66 -14.40 4.99
C ARG A 74 -8.08 -13.27 4.07
N LEU A 75 -8.95 -13.53 3.09
CA LEU A 75 -9.46 -12.50 2.17
C LEU A 75 -10.07 -11.32 2.92
N ARG A 76 -10.88 -11.57 3.95
CA ARG A 76 -11.49 -10.50 4.77
C ARG A 76 -10.46 -9.70 5.55
N LEU A 77 -9.46 -10.37 6.16
CA LEU A 77 -8.40 -9.67 6.89
C LEU A 77 -7.53 -8.84 5.94
N TYR A 78 -7.09 -9.42 4.82
CA TYR A 78 -6.22 -8.74 3.86
C TYR A 78 -6.93 -7.61 3.13
N ARG A 79 -8.25 -7.71 2.88
CA ARG A 79 -9.04 -6.59 2.41
C ARG A 79 -8.96 -5.41 3.38
N LEU A 80 -9.13 -5.63 4.68
CA LEU A 80 -8.96 -4.55 5.65
C LEU A 80 -7.52 -3.99 5.64
N ALA A 81 -6.51 -4.86 5.64
CA ALA A 81 -5.10 -4.45 5.61
C ALA A 81 -4.77 -3.58 4.39
N MET A 82 -5.27 -3.95 3.20
CA MET A 82 -5.13 -3.21 1.95
C MET A 82 -5.73 -1.80 2.04
N HIS A 83 -6.96 -1.68 2.55
CA HIS A 83 -7.60 -0.37 2.69
C HIS A 83 -6.81 0.54 3.65
N LEU A 84 -6.24 -0.03 4.72
CA LEU A 84 -5.40 0.70 5.66
C LEU A 84 -4.04 1.11 5.04
N SER A 85 -3.44 0.28 4.18
CA SER A 85 -2.16 0.59 3.54
C SER A 85 -2.28 1.78 2.57
N LEU A 86 -3.39 1.83 1.81
CA LEU A 86 -3.64 2.90 0.83
C LEU A 86 -3.78 4.28 1.46
N VAL A 87 -4.33 4.37 2.69
CA VAL A 87 -4.41 5.65 3.41
C VAL A 87 -3.11 6.04 4.10
N ALA A 88 -2.24 5.08 4.41
CA ALA A 88 -1.02 5.32 5.17
C ALA A 88 -0.03 6.24 4.44
N GLY A 89 0.12 6.09 3.12
CA GLY A 89 0.96 6.97 2.30
C GLY A 89 0.56 8.45 2.40
N PRO A 90 -0.69 8.81 2.03
CA PRO A 90 -1.21 10.17 2.18
C PRO A 90 -1.08 10.72 3.60
N LEU A 91 -1.33 9.90 4.63
CA LEU A 91 -1.19 10.32 6.03
C LEU A 91 0.26 10.69 6.40
N ARG A 92 1.25 9.91 5.92
CA ARG A 92 2.68 10.23 6.13
C ARG A 92 3.08 11.55 5.48
N LEU A 93 2.61 11.82 4.25
CA LEU A 93 2.88 13.09 3.56
C LEU A 93 2.30 14.30 4.31
N ARG A 94 1.13 14.16 4.93
CA ARG A 94 0.55 15.22 5.79
C ARG A 94 1.30 15.39 7.11
N ALA A 95 1.84 14.32 7.68
CA ALA A 95 2.64 14.39 8.90
C ALA A 95 3.98 15.11 8.65
N THR A 96 4.63 14.87 7.52
CA THR A 96 5.91 15.51 7.15
C THR A 96 5.74 16.95 6.67
N SER A 97 4.59 17.33 6.09
CA SER A 97 4.34 18.73 5.74
C SER A 97 4.15 19.64 6.98
N ARG A 98 3.64 19.09 8.09
CA ARG A 98 3.52 19.82 9.37
C ARG A 98 4.87 20.08 10.08
N SER A 99 5.90 19.28 9.83
CA SER A 99 7.22 19.50 10.44
C SER A 99 8.04 20.58 9.70
N ARG A 100 7.79 20.79 8.39
CA ARG A 100 8.45 21.85 7.60
C ARG A 100 7.88 23.26 7.85
N GLY A 101 6.68 23.39 8.43
CA GLY A 101 6.05 24.68 8.73
C GLY A 101 6.49 25.35 10.04
N ARG A 102 7.43 24.77 10.79
CA ARG A 102 7.85 25.25 12.12
C ARG A 102 9.26 25.85 12.17
N CYS A 103 9.80 26.25 11.03
CA CYS A 103 11.11 26.91 10.93
C CYS A 103 11.00 28.24 10.17
N ALA A 104 10.15 29.16 10.65
CA ALA A 104 10.17 30.56 10.22
C ALA A 104 9.38 31.40 11.24
N ARG A 105 10.06 31.82 12.31
CA ARG A 105 9.77 33.03 13.10
C ARG A 105 10.86 33.15 14.16
N SER A 106 12.01 33.67 13.75
CA SER A 106 12.92 34.33 14.69
C SER A 106 12.30 35.68 15.06
N PRO A 107 12.19 36.07 16.34
CA PRO A 107 11.75 37.40 16.70
C PRO A 107 12.84 38.41 16.31
N SER A 108 12.43 39.44 15.57
CA SER A 108 13.27 40.58 15.19
C SER A 108 13.84 41.28 16.42
N ALA A 109 15.17 41.45 16.46
CA ALA A 109 15.84 42.30 17.42
C ALA A 109 15.42 43.75 17.21
N THR A 110 14.83 44.38 18.23
CA THR A 110 14.64 45.83 18.34
C THR A 110 15.99 46.53 18.51
N PRO A 111 16.29 47.62 17.79
CA PRO A 111 17.48 48.41 18.06
C PRO A 111 17.21 49.31 19.29
N GLY A 112 17.92 49.05 20.39
CA GLY A 112 17.93 49.89 21.58
C GLY A 112 18.55 51.25 21.27
N GLY A 113 17.77 52.31 21.53
CA GLY A 113 18.10 53.70 21.27
C GLY A 113 19.22 54.25 22.15
N ARG A 114 19.87 55.28 21.62
CA ARG A 114 20.81 56.17 22.33
C ARG A 114 20.03 57.17 23.19
N SER A 115 20.48 57.39 24.41
CA SER A 115 20.41 58.67 25.16
C SER A 115 21.70 58.73 26.00
N ALA A 116 22.62 59.68 25.86
CA ALA A 116 22.52 61.12 26.14
C ALA A 116 22.10 61.40 27.60
N SER A 117 23.08 61.36 28.51
CA SER A 117 23.51 62.46 29.41
C SER A 117 24.48 61.94 30.45
#